data_AF-A0A1I5CK39-F1
#
_entry.id   AF-A0A1I5CK39-F1
#
_cell.length_a   1.000
_cell.length_b   1.000
_cell.length_c   1.000
_cell.angle_alpha   90.00
_cell.angle_beta   90.00
_cell.angle_gamma   90.00
#
_symmetry.space_group_name_H-M   'P 1'
#
loop_
_entity.id
_entity.type
_entity.pdbx_description
1 polymer ?
#
loop_
_entity_poly.entity_id
_entity_poly.type
_entity_poly.pdbx_seq_one_letter_code
_entity_poly.pdbx_strand_id
1 'polypeptide(L)'
;MLNKTIKFFLEKKLVTVLLTVDFLAWGVTTAPFNWEIDWMPRDPVPVDAVADGENQQVVYTEWIGKSPQDIEEQKTYPLTLLAP
;
A
#
# COMPACT_ATOMS: atom_id res chain seq x y z
N MET A 1 9.12 -11.19 -32.57
CA MET A 1 9.49 -9.95 -31.85
C MET A 1 10.39 -10.24 -30.66
N LEU A 2 10.09 -11.22 -29.81
CA LEU A 2 10.90 -11.63 -28.65
C LEU A 2 12.40 -11.86 -28.98
N ASN A 3 12.71 -12.63 -30.03
CA ASN A 3 14.11 -12.89 -30.42
C ASN A 3 14.89 -11.61 -30.76
N LYS A 4 14.23 -10.60 -31.31
CA LYS A 4 14.85 -9.30 -31.63
C LYS A 4 15.19 -8.53 -30.35
N THR A 5 14.28 -8.56 -29.37
CA THR A 5 14.50 -7.96 -28.05
C THR A 5 15.65 -8.64 -27.31
N ILE A 6 15.67 -9.98 -27.25
CA ILE A 6 16.75 -10.73 -26.62
C ILE A 6 18.10 -10.43 -27.29
N LYS A 7 18.13 -10.40 -28.62
CA LYS A 7 19.34 -10.08 -29.39
C LYS A 7 19.85 -8.66 -29.11
N PHE A 8 18.95 -7.67 -28.93
CA PHE A 8 19.33 -6.31 -28.54
C PHE A 8 20.09 -6.28 -27.21
N PHE A 9 19.58 -6.93 -26.17
CA PHE A 9 20.25 -6.97 -24.86
C PHE A 9 21.58 -7.75 -24.88
N LEU A 10 21.71 -8.75 -25.77
CA LEU A 10 22.96 -9.50 -25.98
C LEU A 10 24.04 -8.70 -26.73
N GLU A 11 23.64 -7.92 -27.74
CA GLU A 11 24.57 -7.14 -28.56
C GLU A 11 24.94 -5.80 -27.92
N LYS A 12 24.00 -5.15 -27.23
CA LYS A 12 24.20 -3.85 -26.58
C LYS A 12 24.49 -4.01 -25.08
N LYS A 13 25.51 -4.81 -24.76
CA LYS A 13 25.89 -5.14 -23.37
C LYS A 13 26.06 -3.92 -22.47
N LEU A 14 26.67 -2.84 -22.96
CA LEU A 14 26.85 -1.61 -22.18
C LEU A 14 25.50 -1.02 -21.76
N VAL A 15 24.55 -0.91 -22.69
CA VAL A 15 23.21 -0.40 -22.42
C VAL A 15 22.50 -1.31 -21.41
N THR A 16 22.60 -2.62 -21.60
CA THR A 16 22.03 -3.62 -20.68
C THR A 16 22.55 -3.45 -19.25
N VAL A 17 23.87 -3.27 -19.10
CA VAL A 17 24.51 -3.10 -17.78
C VAL A 17 24.09 -1.78 -17.15
N LEU A 18 24.12 -0.67 -17.89
CA LEU A 18 23.70 0.64 -17.37
C LEU A 18 22.25 0.62 -16.91
N LEU A 19 21.35 0.06 -17.71
CA LEU A 19 19.94 -0.06 -17.38
C LEU A 19 19.72 -0.98 -16.17
N THR A 20 20.50 -2.06 -16.05
CA THR A 20 20.47 -2.91 -14.85
C THR A 20 20.89 -2.14 -13.60
N VAL A 21 22.01 -1.39 -13.68
CA VAL A 21 22.50 -0.59 -12.57
C VAL A 21 21.51 0.50 -12.18
N ASP A 22 20.88 1.13 -13.16
CA ASP A 22 19.85 2.15 -12.95
C ASP A 22 18.66 1.59 -12.16
N PHE A 23 18.12 0.43 -12.56
CA PHE A 23 17.04 -0.23 -11.81
C PHE A 23 17.45 -0.67 -10.40
N LEU A 24 18.69 -1.13 -10.22
CA LEU A 24 19.20 -1.48 -8.89
C LEU A 24 19.33 -0.24 -8.01
N ALA A 25 19.89 0.86 -8.55
CA ALA A 25 20.03 2.12 -7.83
C ALA A 25 18.66 2.66 -7.43
N TRP A 26 17.69 2.68 -8.36
CA TRP A 26 16.30 3.04 -8.06
C TRP A 26 15.74 2.15 -6.95
N GLY A 27 15.92 0.82 -7.06
CA GLY A 27 15.44 -0.12 -6.06
C GLY A 27 15.99 0.15 -4.65
N VAL A 28 17.26 0.57 -4.53
CA VAL A 28 17.86 0.96 -3.24
C VAL A 28 17.17 2.20 -2.65
N THR A 29 16.83 3.19 -3.48
CA THR A 29 16.13 4.41 -3.01
C THR A 29 14.73 4.13 -2.44
N THR A 30 14.05 3.12 -2.98
CA THR A 30 12.67 2.76 -2.60
C THR A 30 12.58 1.60 -1.61
N ALA A 31 13.68 0.92 -1.32
CA ALA A 31 13.68 -0.21 -0.42
C ALA A 31 13.31 0.22 1.01
N PRO A 32 12.54 -0.59 1.77
CA PRO A 32 12.05 -0.22 3.11
C PRO A 32 13.13 -0.27 4.21
N PHE A 33 14.40 -0.48 3.86
CA PHE A 33 15.50 -0.62 4.80
C PHE A 33 16.16 0.74 5.10
N ASN A 34 16.80 0.85 6.27
CA ASN A 34 17.54 2.04 6.68
C ASN A 34 18.98 2.04 6.18
N TRP A 35 19.15 2.26 4.87
CA TRP A 35 20.46 2.46 4.27
C TRP A 35 21.02 3.85 4.65
N GLU A 36 22.15 3.89 5.32
CA GLU A 36 22.85 5.14 5.69
C GLU A 36 23.69 5.67 4.51
N ILE A 37 23.02 6.14 3.46
CA ILE A 37 23.65 6.67 2.24
C ILE A 37 23.26 8.13 2.05
N ASP A 38 24.10 9.05 2.53
CA ASP A 38 23.78 10.49 2.61
C ASP A 38 23.58 11.20 1.25
N TRP A 39 24.17 10.68 0.17
CA TRP A 39 24.15 11.33 -1.14
C TRP A 39 22.99 10.90 -2.04
N MET A 40 22.21 9.90 -1.64
CA MET A 40 21.17 9.29 -2.46
C MET A 40 19.77 9.69 -1.95
N PRO A 41 18.83 10.13 -2.81
CA PRO A 41 17.47 10.42 -2.38
C PRO A 41 16.78 9.16 -1.86
N ARG A 42 15.92 9.32 -0.85
CA ARG A 42 15.27 8.19 -0.17
C ARG A 42 13.76 8.39 -0.12
N ASP A 43 13.03 7.42 -0.65
CA ASP A 43 11.57 7.37 -0.65
C ASP A 43 11.11 5.91 -0.44
N PRO A 44 11.28 5.38 0.79
CA PRO A 44 11.11 3.96 1.06
C PRO A 44 9.62 3.59 1.04
N VAL A 45 9.30 2.44 0.43
CA VAL A 45 7.94 1.90 0.48
C VAL A 45 7.55 1.63 1.94
N PRO A 46 6.40 2.12 2.42
CA PRO A 46 5.95 1.87 3.77
C PRO A 46 5.68 0.37 3.97
N VAL A 47 6.15 -0.18 5.08
CA VAL A 47 5.93 -1.57 5.46
C VAL A 47 5.19 -1.61 6.79
N ASP A 48 4.17 -2.45 6.85
CA ASP A 48 3.44 -2.76 8.08
C ASP A 48 3.58 -4.25 8.38
N ALA A 49 3.55 -4.60 9.65
CA ALA A 49 3.56 -5.98 10.11
C ALA A 49 2.17 -6.64 9.99
N VAL A 50 1.12 -5.82 9.87
CA VAL A 50 -0.26 -6.27 9.76
C VAL A 50 -0.71 -6.17 8.30
N ALA A 51 -1.39 -7.21 7.81
CA ALA A 51 -2.02 -7.17 6.49
C ALA A 51 -3.23 -6.24 6.51
N ASP A 52 -3.53 -5.63 5.37
CA ASP A 52 -4.70 -4.75 5.26
C ASP A 52 -5.99 -5.50 5.58
N GLY A 53 -6.89 -4.84 6.31
CA GLY A 53 -8.13 -5.40 6.81
C GLY A 53 -9.28 -5.25 5.82
N GLU A 54 -10.50 -5.61 6.25
CA GLU A 54 -11.68 -5.20 5.49
C GLU A 54 -11.89 -3.69 5.61
N ASN A 55 -12.41 -3.07 4.54
CA ASN A 55 -12.80 -1.66 4.53
C ASN A 55 -14.05 -1.46 5.41
N GLN A 56 -13.85 -1.44 6.72
CA GLN A 56 -14.91 -1.32 7.72
C GLN A 56 -15.13 0.15 8.10
N GLN A 57 -16.37 0.59 8.02
CA GLN A 57 -16.78 1.88 8.58
C GLN A 57 -17.47 1.67 9.93
N VAL A 58 -16.96 2.33 10.96
CA VAL A 58 -17.55 2.30 12.31
C VAL A 58 -18.37 3.57 12.51
N VAL A 59 -19.67 3.41 12.77
CA VAL A 59 -20.57 4.50 13.11
C VAL A 59 -20.90 4.41 14.60
N TYR A 60 -20.46 5.40 15.37
CA TYR A 60 -20.72 5.49 16.81
C TYR A 60 -21.75 6.58 17.09
N THR A 61 -22.75 6.27 17.93
CA THR A 61 -23.71 7.26 18.44
C THR A 61 -23.97 7.02 19.91
N GLU A 62 -23.89 8.07 20.72
CA GLU A 62 -24.15 8.00 22.15
C GLU A 62 -25.65 8.17 22.45
N TRP A 63 -26.19 7.36 23.37
CA TRP A 63 -27.52 7.59 23.93
C TRP A 63 -27.62 7.14 25.39
N ILE A 64 -27.41 8.11 26.27
CA ILE A 64 -27.33 7.86 27.72
C ILE A 64 -28.73 7.67 28.31
N GLY A 65 -28.85 6.72 29.24
CA GLY A 65 -30.05 6.55 30.06
C GLY A 65 -31.22 5.83 29.37
N LYS A 66 -30.95 5.12 28.26
CA LYS A 66 -31.93 4.28 27.56
C LYS A 66 -31.62 2.80 27.72
N SER A 67 -32.66 1.97 27.63
CA SER A 67 -32.48 0.52 27.70
C SER A 67 -31.78 0.02 26.42
N PRO A 68 -31.05 -1.11 26.47
CA PRO A 68 -30.45 -1.69 25.27
C PRO A 68 -31.47 -1.99 24.16
N GLN A 69 -32.70 -2.35 24.52
CA GLN A 69 -33.79 -2.59 23.56
C GLN A 69 -34.20 -1.28 22.85
N ASP A 70 -34.37 -0.20 23.60
CA ASP A 70 -34.68 1.11 23.00
C ASP A 70 -33.56 1.59 22.06
N ILE A 71 -32.30 1.36 22.45
CA ILE A 71 -31.14 1.73 21.63
C ILE A 71 -31.14 0.92 20.32
N GLU A 72 -31.41 -0.38 20.41
CA GLU A 72 -31.50 -1.25 19.23
C GLU A 72 -32.64 -0.82 18.29
N GLU A 73 -33.85 -0.66 18.81
CA GLU A 73 -35.04 -0.39 18.00
C GLU A 73 -35.04 1.02 17.40
N GLN A 74 -34.47 2.01 18.08
CA GLN A 74 -34.57 3.42 17.69
C GLN A 74 -33.26 4.02 17.14
N LYS A 75 -32.09 3.39 17.35
CA LYS A 75 -30.82 3.84 16.75
C LYS A 75 -30.19 2.77 15.88
N THR A 76 -29.81 1.63 16.46
CA THR A 76 -29.00 0.63 15.74
C THR A 76 -29.74 0.09 14.53
N TYR A 77 -31.01 -0.30 14.68
CA TYR A 77 -31.80 -0.90 13.61
C TYR A 77 -32.07 0.05 12.44
N PRO A 78 -32.55 1.30 12.67
CA PRO A 78 -32.64 2.29 11.60
C PRO A 78 -31.31 2.57 10.91
N LEU A 79 -30.21 2.70 11.66
CA LEU A 79 -28.89 2.97 11.09
C LEU A 79 -28.36 1.78 10.27
N THR A 80 -28.66 0.55 10.67
CA THR A 80 -28.22 -0.65 9.96
C THR A 80 -28.95 -0.82 8.62
N LEU A 81 -30.24 -0.46 8.55
CA LEU A 81 -31.02 -0.53 7.30
C LEU A 81 -30.69 0.60 6.32
N LEU A 82 -30.22 1.75 6.82
CA LEU A 82 -29.94 2.94 6.02
C LEU A 82 -28.45 3.09 5.67
N ALA A 83 -27.57 2.29 6.29
CA ALA A 83 -26.16 2.26 5.92
C ALA A 83 -26.00 1.73 4.49
N PRO A 84 -25.24 2.43 3.63
CA PRO A 84 -25.01 2.05 2.23
C PRO A 84 -24.14 0.80 2.06
#